data_AF-A0AAU3B1A2-F1
#
_entry.id   AF-A0AAU3B1A2-F1
#
_cell.length_a   1.000
_cell.length_b   1.000
_cell.length_c   1.000
_cell.angle_alpha   90.00
_cell.angle_beta   90.00
_cell.angle_gamma   90.00
#
_symmetry.space_group_name_H-M   'P 1'
#
loop_
_entity.id
_entity.type
_entity.pdbx_description
1 polymer ?
#
loop_
_entity_poly.entity_id
_entity_poly.type
_entity_poly.pdbx_seq_one_letter_code
_entity_poly.pdbx_strand_id
1 'polypeptide(L)'
;MTMFPGKPYESRQRVSAPILGVLVAEGRIRRARPAGSWTSAQFRWAPADPLPQIPASDAKTRLARQYLAAFGPATADDLKWWTGWSLTDTRQALAAISART
;
A
#
# COMPACT_ATOMS: atom_id res chain seq x y z
N MET A 1 -12.58 12.36 16.65
CA MET A 1 -13.69 11.41 16.46
C MET A 1 -13.93 10.69 17.76
N THR A 2 -15.17 10.66 18.22
CA THR A 2 -15.57 9.89 19.39
C THR A 2 -15.81 8.45 18.96
N MET A 3 -15.09 7.51 19.58
CA MET A 3 -15.24 6.07 19.39
C MET A 3 -16.11 5.54 20.53
N PHE A 4 -17.07 4.68 20.21
CA PHE A 4 -17.97 4.03 21.18
C PHE A 4 -18.73 5.03 22.08
N PRO A 5 -19.46 6.00 21.50
CA PRO A 5 -20.16 7.01 22.27
C PRO A 5 -21.15 6.39 23.27
N GLY A 6 -21.14 6.85 24.51
CA GLY A 6 -22.03 6.41 25.59
C GLY A 6 -21.67 5.07 26.23
N LYS A 7 -20.52 4.47 25.90
CA LYS A 7 -20.02 3.24 26.54
C LYS A 7 -18.97 3.56 27.62
N PRO A 8 -18.77 2.67 28.61
CA PRO A 8 -17.71 2.86 29.62
C PRO A 8 -16.29 2.97 29.02
N TYR A 9 -16.09 2.46 27.80
CA TYR A 9 -14.84 2.52 27.04
C TYR A 9 -14.88 3.55 25.90
N GLU A 10 -15.74 4.57 26.00
CA GLU A 10 -15.72 5.71 25.07
C GLU A 10 -14.32 6.34 25.03
N SER A 11 -13.83 6.66 23.84
CA SER A 11 -12.55 7.35 23.68
C SER A 11 -12.58 8.40 22.57
N ARG A 12 -11.78 9.47 22.74
CA ARG A 12 -11.58 10.48 21.69
C ARG A 12 -10.28 10.20 20.96
N GLN A 13 -10.38 9.88 19.68
CA GLN A 13 -9.24 9.66 18.81
C GLN A 13 -9.03 10.83 17.85
N ARG A 14 -7.76 11.18 17.63
CA ARG A 14 -7.36 12.12 16.59
C ARG A 14 -7.58 11.47 15.23
N VAL A 15 -8.29 12.18 14.35
CA VAL A 15 -8.56 11.70 12.97
C VAL A 15 -7.44 12.05 11.99
N SER A 16 -6.52 12.92 12.39
CA SER A 16 -5.44 13.40 11.51
C SER A 16 -4.58 12.25 10.97
N ALA A 17 -4.19 11.30 11.81
CA ALA A 17 -3.34 10.19 11.38
C ALA A 17 -4.03 9.25 10.35
N PRO A 18 -5.27 8.79 10.57
CA PRO A 18 -6.02 8.06 9.55
C PRO A 18 -6.19 8.83 8.23
N ILE A 19 -6.54 10.12 8.30
CA ILE A 19 -6.72 10.97 7.11
C ILE A 19 -5.42 11.07 6.32
N LEU A 20 -4.29 11.32 7.00
CA LEU A 20 -2.97 11.33 6.36
C LEU A 20 -2.64 9.98 5.72
N GLY A 21 -3.00 8.88 6.36
CA GLY A 21 -2.86 7.53 5.81
C GLY A 21 -3.63 7.34 4.50
N VAL A 22 -4.88 7.78 4.45
CA VAL A 22 -5.70 7.72 3.22
C VAL A 22 -5.11 8.59 2.11
N LEU A 23 -4.72 9.83 2.43
CA LEU A 23 -4.10 10.73 1.45
C LEU A 23 -2.79 10.18 0.88
N VAL A 24 -2.01 9.45 1.69
CA VAL A 24 -0.81 8.74 1.22
C VAL A 24 -1.18 7.55 0.33
N ALA A 25 -2.17 6.76 0.73
CA ALA A 25 -2.63 5.60 -0.06
C ALA A 25 -3.18 6.02 -1.43
N GLU A 26 -3.84 7.18 -1.49
CA GLU A 26 -4.32 7.80 -2.74
C GLU A 26 -3.22 8.52 -3.52
N GLY A 27 -1.99 8.57 -3.00
CA GLY A 27 -0.87 9.24 -3.66
C GLY A 27 -1.02 10.76 -3.75
N ARG A 28 -1.82 11.40 -2.87
CA ARG A 28 -2.03 12.86 -2.84
C ARG A 28 -0.96 13.60 -2.04
N ILE A 29 -0.41 12.94 -1.03
CA ILE A 29 0.69 13.47 -0.21
C ILE A 29 1.79 12.42 -0.04
N ARG A 30 3.00 12.88 0.28
CA ARG A 30 4.14 12.03 0.64
C ARG A 30 4.80 12.50 1.92
N ARG A 31 5.46 11.57 2.62
CA ARG A 31 6.36 11.91 3.73
C ARG A 31 7.59 12.61 3.15
N ALA A 32 7.84 13.83 3.59
CA ALA A 32 9.04 14.60 3.32
C ALA A 32 10.05 14.42 4.48
N ARG A 33 11.08 15.28 4.54
CA ARG A 33 12.16 15.20 5.55
C ARG A 33 11.59 14.99 6.96
N PRO A 34 12.09 14.01 7.73
CA PRO A 34 11.71 13.82 9.13
C PRO A 34 11.86 15.13 9.89
N ALA A 35 10.90 15.44 10.75
CA ALA A 35 10.86 16.65 11.58
C ALA A 35 11.64 16.45 12.90
N GLY A 36 12.68 15.62 12.92
CA GLY A 36 13.44 15.27 14.11
C GLY A 36 14.67 14.43 13.80
N SER A 37 15.15 13.67 14.79
CA SER A 37 16.21 12.68 14.61
C SER A 37 15.79 11.59 13.61
N TRP A 38 16.76 10.79 13.15
CA TRP A 38 16.51 9.70 12.21
C TRP A 38 15.52 8.63 12.73
N THR A 39 15.29 8.55 14.04
CA THR A 39 14.30 7.66 14.68
C THR A 39 12.92 8.28 14.85
N SER A 40 12.73 9.56 14.52
CA SER A 40 11.45 10.24 14.71
C SER A 40 10.39 9.73 13.75
N ALA A 41 9.23 9.36 14.29
CA ALA A 41 8.03 9.07 13.51
C ALA A 41 7.29 10.34 13.04
N GLN A 42 7.84 11.53 13.30
CA GLN A 42 7.28 12.80 12.84
C GLN A 42 7.88 13.16 11.48
N PHE A 43 7.01 13.31 10.48
CA PHE A 43 7.40 13.69 9.13
C PHE A 43 6.74 15.00 8.73
N ARG A 44 7.44 15.80 7.94
CA ARG A 44 6.77 16.85 7.16
C ARG A 44 5.95 16.17 6.05
N TRP A 45 4.84 16.78 5.66
CA TRP A 45 4.01 16.31 4.57
C TRP A 45 4.11 17.29 3.41
N ALA A 46 4.25 16.77 2.20
CA ALA A 46 4.24 17.56 0.98
C ALA A 46 3.23 16.96 -0.02
N PRO A 47 2.64 17.77 -0.91
CA PRO A 47 1.91 17.25 -2.06
C PRO A 47 2.77 16.24 -2.82
N ALA A 48 2.14 15.17 -3.27
CA ALA A 48 2.76 14.21 -4.17
C ALA A 48 2.43 14.57 -5.62
N ASP A 49 3.35 14.26 -6.52
CA ASP A 49 3.11 14.39 -7.94
C ASP A 49 2.10 13.31 -8.38
N PRO A 50 1.14 13.64 -9.27
CA PRO A 50 0.17 12.67 -9.74
C PRO A 50 0.86 11.46 -10.37
N LEU A 51 0.51 10.27 -9.89
CA LEU A 51 0.96 9.02 -10.51
C LEU A 51 0.12 8.72 -11.76
N PRO A 52 0.71 8.09 -12.80
CA PRO A 52 -0.05 7.65 -13.95
C PRO A 52 -1.12 6.64 -13.50
N GLN A 53 -2.33 6.80 -14.03
CA GLN A 53 -3.40 5.84 -13.84
C GLN A 53 -3.09 4.59 -14.65
N ILE A 54 -2.94 3.46 -13.98
CA ILE A 54 -2.66 2.16 -14.59
C ILE A 54 -3.81 1.22 -14.20
N PRO A 55 -4.39 0.45 -15.14
CA PRO A 55 -5.37 -0.58 -14.80
C PRO A 55 -4.83 -1.51 -13.71
N ALA A 56 -5.66 -1.85 -12.73
CA ALA A 56 -5.22 -2.65 -11.58
C ALA A 56 -4.60 -4.00 -12.01
N SER A 57 -5.15 -4.64 -13.04
CA SER A 57 -4.61 -5.87 -13.63
C SER A 57 -3.16 -5.72 -14.12
N ASP A 58 -2.87 -4.59 -14.78
CA ASP A 58 -1.56 -4.31 -15.36
C ASP A 58 -0.55 -3.97 -14.27
N ALA A 59 -0.99 -3.21 -13.26
CA ALA A 59 -0.18 -2.90 -12.09
C ALA A 59 0.19 -4.18 -11.32
N LYS A 60 -0.78 -5.08 -11.09
CA LYS A 60 -0.55 -6.38 -10.44
C LYS A 60 0.42 -7.24 -11.25
N THR A 61 0.25 -7.32 -12.57
CA THR A 61 1.14 -8.07 -13.47
C THR A 61 2.57 -7.51 -13.44
N ARG A 62 2.73 -6.17 -13.46
CA ARG A 62 4.05 -5.52 -13.33
C ARG A 62 4.71 -5.82 -11.98
N LEU A 63 3.95 -5.72 -10.89
CA LEU A 63 4.47 -5.98 -9.54
C LEU A 63 4.92 -7.43 -9.38
N ALA A 64 4.09 -8.38 -9.83
CA ALA A 64 4.42 -9.80 -9.80
C ALA A 64 5.69 -10.11 -10.60
N ARG A 65 5.87 -9.49 -11.78
CA ARG A 65 7.08 -9.63 -12.59
C ARG A 65 8.33 -9.12 -11.87
N GLN A 66 8.25 -7.94 -11.26
CA GLN A 66 9.37 -7.35 -10.51
C GLN A 66 9.71 -8.18 -9.28
N TYR A 67 8.69 -8.68 -8.57
CA TYR A 67 8.88 -9.56 -7.43
C TYR A 67 9.62 -10.84 -7.83
N LEU A 68 9.17 -11.54 -8.88
CA LEU A 68 9.83 -12.75 -9.36
C LEU A 68 11.26 -12.48 -9.88
N ALA A 69 11.51 -11.33 -10.48
CA ALA A 69 12.85 -10.96 -10.93
C ALA A 69 13.82 -10.70 -9.77
N ALA A 70 13.33 -10.18 -8.64
CA ALA A 70 14.16 -9.84 -7.48
C ALA A 70 14.28 -10.99 -6.47
N PHE A 71 13.23 -11.80 -6.32
CA PHE A 71 13.09 -12.79 -5.24
C PHE A 71 12.77 -14.19 -5.75
N GLY A 72 12.82 -14.42 -7.07
CA GLY A 72 12.58 -15.72 -7.66
C GLY A 72 13.71 -16.73 -7.38
N PRO A 73 13.43 -18.05 -7.45
CA PRO A 73 12.12 -18.65 -7.70
C PRO A 73 11.19 -18.54 -6.47
N ALA A 74 9.96 -18.08 -6.69
CA ALA A 74 8.94 -17.93 -5.65
C ALA A 74 7.60 -18.52 -6.12
N THR A 75 6.80 -19.03 -5.18
CA THR A 75 5.52 -19.67 -5.45
C THR A 75 4.38 -18.65 -5.53
N ALA A 76 3.21 -19.08 -6.01
CA ALA A 76 2.01 -18.27 -5.94
C ALA A 76 1.60 -17.94 -4.50
N ASP A 77 1.86 -18.85 -3.55
CA ASP A 77 1.52 -18.63 -2.14
C ASP A 77 2.44 -17.58 -1.51
N ASP A 78 3.74 -17.55 -1.87
CA ASP A 78 4.68 -16.52 -1.42
C ASP A 78 4.23 -15.13 -1.89
N LEU A 79 3.90 -14.99 -3.17
CA LEU A 79 3.45 -13.73 -3.74
C LEU A 79 2.11 -13.29 -3.13
N LYS A 80 1.16 -14.21 -2.95
CA LYS A 80 -0.13 -13.93 -2.30
C LYS A 80 0.08 -13.45 -0.86
N TRP A 81 0.93 -14.14 -0.10
CA TRP A 81 1.25 -13.78 1.28
C TRP A 81 1.86 -12.38 1.37
N TRP A 82 2.86 -12.10 0.52
CA TRP A 82 3.56 -10.81 0.54
C TRP A 82 2.68 -9.63 0.10
N THR A 83 1.85 -9.83 -0.93
CA THR A 83 0.97 -8.77 -1.46
C THR A 83 -0.34 -8.60 -0.67
N GLY A 84 -0.79 -9.65 0.04
CA GLY A 84 -2.12 -9.71 0.62
C GLY A 84 -3.26 -9.86 -0.39
N TRP A 85 -2.97 -10.24 -1.64
CA TRP A 85 -4.00 -10.39 -2.68
C TRP A 85 -4.90 -11.60 -2.47
N SER A 86 -6.04 -11.61 -3.17
CA SER A 86 -6.84 -12.82 -3.34
C SER A 86 -6.08 -13.85 -4.18
N LEU A 87 -6.39 -15.13 -3.99
CA LEU A 87 -5.79 -16.21 -4.79
C LEU A 87 -6.08 -16.03 -6.29
N THR A 88 -7.27 -15.53 -6.63
CA THR A 88 -7.69 -15.25 -8.01
C THR A 88 -6.81 -14.18 -8.64
N ASP A 89 -6.61 -13.05 -7.96
CA ASP A 89 -5.75 -11.97 -8.45
C ASP A 89 -4.30 -12.42 -8.65
N THR A 90 -3.77 -13.20 -7.71
CA THR A 90 -2.41 -13.74 -7.81
C THR A 90 -2.27 -14.63 -9.04
N ARG A 91 -3.22 -15.54 -9.26
CA ARG A 91 -3.20 -16.44 -10.42
C ARG A 91 -3.33 -15.68 -11.74
N GLN A 92 -4.21 -14.68 -11.81
CA GLN A 92 -4.38 -13.84 -12.99
C GLN A 92 -3.11 -13.05 -13.32
N ALA A 93 -2.47 -12.44 -12.32
CA ALA A 93 -1.22 -11.71 -12.51
C ALA A 93 -0.08 -12.61 -13.00
N LEU A 94 0.06 -13.81 -12.43
CA LEU A 94 1.08 -14.78 -12.86
C LEU A 94 0.81 -15.30 -14.27
N ALA A 95 -0.44 -15.66 -14.60
CA ALA A 95 -0.81 -16.10 -15.95
C ALA A 95 -0.53 -15.02 -17.02
N ALA A 96 -0.80 -13.75 -16.70
CA ALA A 96 -0.54 -12.62 -17.59
C ALA A 96 0.97 -12.39 -17.85
N ILE A 97 1.85 -12.80 -16.93
CA ILE A 97 3.29 -12.78 -17.16
C ILE A 97 3.67 -13.83 -18.21
N SER A 98 3.18 -15.06 -18.05
CA SER A 98 3.46 -16.18 -18.97
C SER A 98 2.89 -15.97 -20.37
N ALA A 99 1.74 -15.29 -20.50
CA ALA A 99 1.11 -15.02 -21.79
C ALA A 99 1.81 -13.93 -22.64
N ARG A 100 2.77 -13.20 -22.06
CA ARG A 100 3.52 -12.11 -22.73
C ARG A 100 4.99 -12.48 -23.01
N THR A 101 5.30 -13.78 -22.99
CA THR A 101 6.59 -14.35 -23.40
C THR A 101 6.36 -15.13 -24.68
#